data_AF-A0A8T4QCD0-F1
#
_entry.id   AF-A0A8T4QCD0-F1
#
_cell.length_a   1.000
_cell.length_b   1.000
_cell.length_c   1.000
_cell.angle_alpha   90.00
_cell.angle_beta   90.00
_cell.angle_gamma   90.00
#
_symmetry.space_group_name_H-M   'P 1'
#
loop_
_entity.id
_entity.type
_entity.pdbx_description
1 polymer ?
#
loop_
_entity_poly.entity_id
_entity_poly.type
_entity_poly.pdbx_seq_one_letter_code
_entity_poly.pdbx_strand_id
1 'polypeptide(L)'
;MSKALIWIILIMTLAVAVNGAMDPIRAFCIKQGYQFSYPNGDRIAYCVLDDGYKCEAWDFYNKMCRTDKIIKLDCVKKGEEIFASFETCCEGKPYHSVLIGGQSKCLSFSQRFWLDVKYEPFYWFLELIIVSYIIYKIFRKYL
;
A
#
# COMPACT_ATOMS: atom_id res chain seq x y z
N MET A 1 11.17 -31.41 -22.87
CA MET A 1 10.97 -30.75 -21.56
C MET A 1 10.38 -31.79 -20.60
N SER A 2 11.00 -32.06 -19.45
CA SER A 2 10.52 -33.13 -18.55
C SER A 2 9.17 -32.77 -17.95
N LYS A 3 8.30 -33.77 -17.72
CA LYS A 3 6.99 -33.56 -17.09
C LYS A 3 7.12 -32.88 -15.71
N ALA A 4 8.21 -33.17 -15.00
CA ALA A 4 8.55 -32.51 -13.74
C ALA A 4 8.77 -30.99 -13.90
N LEU A 5 9.43 -30.55 -14.97
CA LEU A 5 9.64 -29.12 -15.24
C LEU A 5 8.30 -28.40 -15.51
N ILE A 6 7.38 -29.06 -16.22
CA ILE A 6 6.03 -28.52 -16.49
C ILE A 6 5.27 -28.32 -15.18
N TRP A 7 5.29 -29.30 -14.27
CA TRP A 7 4.63 -29.19 -12.97
C TRP A 7 5.23 -28.11 -12.08
N ILE A 8 6.56 -27.96 -12.07
CA ILE A 8 7.23 -26.90 -11.31
C ILE A 8 6.83 -25.51 -11.82
N ILE A 9 6.81 -25.31 -13.15
CA ILE A 9 6.36 -24.07 -13.76
C ILE A 9 4.90 -23.80 -13.39
N LEU A 10 4.03 -24.81 -13.49
CA LEU A 10 2.61 -24.68 -13.17
C LEU A 10 2.39 -24.27 -11.70
N ILE A 11 3.10 -24.90 -10.76
CA ILE A 11 3.05 -24.58 -9.32
C ILE A 11 3.54 -23.16 -9.06
N MET A 12 4.65 -22.75 -9.69
CA MET A 12 5.15 -21.37 -9.54
C MET A 12 4.20 -20.33 -10.13
N THR A 13 3.50 -20.64 -11.23
CA THR A 13 2.49 -19.74 -11.82
C THR A 13 1.16 -19.71 -11.06
N LEU A 14 0.83 -20.78 -10.32
CA LEU A 14 -0.40 -20.90 -9.53
C LEU A 14 -0.24 -20.42 -8.08
N ALA A 15 0.97 -20.06 -7.65
CA ALA A 15 1.18 -19.32 -6.42
C ALA A 15 0.68 -17.88 -6.61
N VAL A 16 -0.64 -17.70 -6.63
CA VAL A 16 -1.28 -16.40 -6.66
C VAL A 16 -0.90 -15.68 -5.37
N ALA A 17 -0.22 -14.54 -5.49
CA ALA A 17 0.06 -13.68 -4.35
C ALA A 17 -1.29 -13.18 -3.77
N VAL A 18 -1.66 -13.69 -2.60
CA VAL A 18 -2.82 -13.18 -1.85
C VAL A 18 -2.39 -11.88 -1.19
N ASN A 19 -2.80 -10.75 -1.77
CA ASN A 19 -2.59 -9.44 -1.17
C ASN A 19 -3.66 -9.21 -0.10
N GLY A 20 -3.29 -9.35 1.17
CA GLY A 20 -4.13 -8.97 2.30
C GLY A 20 -4.11 -7.45 2.49
N ALA A 21 -4.96 -6.71 1.78
CA ALA A 21 -5.16 -5.29 2.04
C ALA A 21 -6.14 -5.11 3.21
N MET A 22 -5.81 -4.25 4.17
CA MET A 22 -6.76 -3.84 5.21
C MET A 22 -7.88 -3.00 4.59
N ASP A 23 -9.10 -3.22 5.05
CA ASP A 23 -10.28 -2.51 4.57
C ASP A 23 -10.24 -1.01 4.95
N PRO A 24 -10.15 -0.08 3.98
CA PRO A 24 -9.96 1.34 4.28
C PRO A 24 -11.16 1.98 4.99
N ILE A 25 -12.39 1.52 4.76
CA ILE A 25 -13.58 2.12 5.39
C ILE A 25 -13.61 1.84 6.90
N ARG A 26 -13.17 0.64 7.31
CA ARG A 26 -13.08 0.28 8.72
C ARG A 26 -12.03 1.12 9.43
N ALA A 27 -10.84 1.20 8.83
CA ALA A 27 -9.75 1.99 9.36
C ALA A 27 -10.13 3.47 9.49
N PHE A 28 -10.76 4.03 8.46
CA PHE A 28 -11.23 5.41 8.47
C PHE A 28 -12.23 5.66 9.60
N CYS A 29 -13.28 4.84 9.73
CA CYS A 29 -14.28 5.00 10.79
C CYS A 29 -13.65 4.98 12.20
N ILE A 30 -12.75 4.02 12.46
CA ILE A 30 -12.07 3.90 13.76
C ILE A 30 -11.15 5.11 14.00
N LYS A 31 -10.42 5.57 12.98
CA LYS A 31 -9.54 6.75 13.08
C LYS A 31 -10.31 8.04 13.32
N GLN A 32 -11.55 8.11 12.86
CA GLN A 32 -12.47 9.21 13.12
C GLN A 32 -13.04 9.18 14.56
N GLY A 33 -12.72 8.14 15.35
CA GLY A 33 -13.16 7.99 16.73
C GLY A 33 -14.50 7.28 16.89
N TYR A 34 -15.01 6.67 15.82
CA TYR A 34 -16.35 6.08 15.77
C TYR A 34 -16.30 4.54 15.75
N GLN A 35 -17.43 3.92 16.07
CA GLN A 35 -17.52 2.46 16.12
C GLN A 35 -17.90 1.89 14.75
N PHE A 36 -17.10 0.95 14.26
CA PHE A 36 -17.41 0.21 13.04
C PHE A 36 -18.27 -1.03 13.35
N SER A 37 -19.36 -1.25 12.62
CA SER A 37 -20.32 -2.32 12.89
C SER A 37 -20.86 -2.97 11.61
N TYR A 38 -21.04 -4.30 11.67
CA TYR A 38 -21.82 -5.08 10.71
C TYR A 38 -23.08 -5.59 11.42
N PRO A 39 -24.22 -4.88 11.32
CA PRO A 39 -25.44 -5.35 11.94
C PRO A 39 -25.83 -6.73 11.38
N ASN A 40 -26.09 -7.69 12.27
CA ASN A 40 -26.65 -9.02 11.96
C ASN A 40 -25.99 -9.82 10.84
N GLY A 41 -24.69 -9.63 10.59
CA GLY A 41 -23.99 -10.32 9.49
C GLY A 41 -24.37 -9.82 8.10
N ASP A 42 -25.01 -8.64 8.02
CA ASP A 42 -25.26 -7.95 6.77
C ASP A 42 -23.94 -7.66 6.05
N ARG A 43 -24.01 -7.61 4.71
CA ARG A 43 -22.86 -7.25 3.87
C ARG A 43 -22.52 -5.76 3.91
N ILE A 44 -23.40 -4.96 4.51
CA ILE A 44 -23.26 -3.50 4.59
C ILE A 44 -22.68 -3.14 5.95
N ALA A 45 -21.54 -2.44 5.93
CA ALA A 45 -20.91 -1.92 7.11
C ALA A 45 -21.45 -0.53 7.45
N TYR A 46 -21.49 -0.20 8.74
CA TYR A 46 -21.85 1.12 9.22
C TYR A 46 -20.78 1.70 10.16
N CYS A 47 -20.62 3.01 10.09
CA CYS A 47 -19.93 3.80 11.08
C CYS A 47 -20.95 4.41 12.04
N VAL A 48 -20.91 3.98 13.30
CA VAL A 48 -21.80 4.44 14.37
C VAL A 48 -21.14 5.64 15.05
N LEU A 49 -21.75 6.81 14.85
CA LEU A 49 -21.25 8.09 15.33
C LEU A 49 -21.52 8.27 16.83
N ASP A 50 -20.90 9.30 17.41
CA ASP A 50 -21.01 9.65 18.83
C ASP A 50 -22.45 9.99 19.29
N ASP A 51 -23.27 10.51 18.39
CA ASP A 51 -24.69 10.80 18.58
C ASP A 51 -25.59 9.57 18.35
N GLY A 52 -25.01 8.40 18.06
CA GLY A 52 -25.71 7.15 17.77
C GLY A 52 -26.23 7.03 16.33
N TYR A 53 -26.04 8.07 15.50
CA TYR A 53 -26.39 8.01 14.08
C TYR A 53 -25.52 6.98 13.36
N LYS A 54 -26.12 6.23 12.43
CA LYS A 54 -25.43 5.20 11.64
C LYS A 54 -25.28 5.67 10.21
N CYS A 55 -24.06 6.00 9.81
CA CYS A 55 -23.74 6.20 8.40
C CYS A 55 -23.32 4.87 7.78
N GLU A 56 -23.72 4.60 6.54
CA GLU A 56 -23.09 3.54 5.76
C GLU A 56 -21.58 3.84 5.66
N ALA A 57 -20.73 2.84 5.86
CA ALA A 57 -19.30 3.08 6.05
C ALA A 57 -18.62 3.60 4.77
N TRP A 58 -19.06 3.19 3.57
CA TRP A 58 -18.57 3.80 2.32
C TRP A 58 -19.04 5.23 2.16
N ASP A 59 -20.30 5.54 2.48
CA ASP A 59 -20.82 6.90 2.41
C ASP A 59 -20.08 7.83 3.37
N PHE A 60 -19.76 7.34 4.57
CA PHE A 60 -18.97 8.12 5.53
C PHE A 60 -17.54 8.34 5.02
N TYR A 61 -16.88 7.30 4.51
CA TYR A 61 -15.54 7.35 3.92
C TYR A 61 -15.47 8.32 2.72
N ASN A 62 -16.46 8.27 1.84
CA ASN A 62 -16.57 9.10 0.64
C ASN A 62 -17.11 10.51 0.93
N LYS A 63 -17.33 10.87 2.20
CA LYS A 63 -17.83 12.18 2.61
C LYS A 63 -19.21 12.51 2.02
N MET A 64 -20.07 11.50 1.90
CA MET A 64 -21.45 11.61 1.46
C MET A 64 -22.45 11.55 2.63
N CYS A 65 -22.04 11.01 3.77
CA CYS A 65 -22.83 10.96 5.00
C CYS A 65 -22.17 11.73 6.14
N ARG A 66 -22.94 12.58 6.82
CA ARG A 66 -22.52 13.37 8.02
C ARG A 66 -21.12 13.97 7.89
N THR A 67 -20.91 14.76 6.84
CA THR A 67 -19.63 15.44 6.57
C THR A 67 -19.22 16.38 7.70
N ASP A 68 -20.19 16.91 8.45
CA ASP A 68 -20.02 17.69 9.67
C ASP A 68 -19.28 16.93 10.79
N LYS A 69 -19.33 15.59 10.76
CA LYS A 69 -18.74 14.70 11.75
C LYS A 69 -17.36 14.17 11.35
N ILE A 70 -16.85 14.57 10.18
CA ILE A 70 -15.52 14.16 9.72
C ILE A 70 -14.46 15.09 10.31
N ILE A 71 -13.62 14.55 11.18
CA ILE A 71 -12.48 15.23 11.74
C ILE A 71 -11.29 15.20 10.78
N LYS A 72 -10.55 16.30 10.75
CA LYS A 72 -9.24 16.35 10.09
C LYS A 72 -8.26 15.57 10.95
N LEU A 73 -7.70 14.51 10.39
CA LEU A 73 -6.68 13.72 11.06
C LEU A 73 -5.35 14.47 11.07
N ASP A 74 -4.64 14.36 12.19
CA ASP A 74 -3.25 14.77 12.28
C ASP A 74 -2.37 13.92 11.36
N CYS A 75 -1.22 14.46 11.00
CA CYS A 75 -0.25 13.71 10.21
C CYS A 75 0.34 12.53 11.01
N VAL A 76 0.66 11.45 10.29
CA VAL A 76 1.27 10.24 10.85
C VAL A 76 2.79 10.41 10.94
N LYS A 77 3.38 9.98 12.06
CA LYS A 77 4.81 10.16 12.31
C LYS A 77 5.64 9.21 11.45
N LYS A 78 6.91 9.58 11.26
CA LYS A 78 7.88 8.75 10.56
C LYS A 78 8.01 7.37 11.21
N GLY A 79 7.97 6.32 10.39
CA GLY A 79 8.08 4.92 10.79
C GLY A 79 6.75 4.25 11.16
N GLU A 80 5.68 5.03 11.38
CA GLU A 80 4.35 4.51 11.68
C GLU A 80 3.62 4.06 10.41
N GLU A 81 2.63 3.19 10.61
CA GLU A 81 1.76 2.69 9.55
C GLU A 81 0.74 3.76 9.16
N ILE A 82 0.48 3.86 7.85
CA ILE A 82 -0.35 4.91 7.26
C ILE A 82 -1.30 4.34 6.21
N PHE A 83 -2.54 4.85 6.21
CA PHE A 83 -3.50 4.68 5.12
C PHE A 83 -3.35 5.84 4.13
N ALA A 84 -2.57 5.61 3.07
CA ALA A 84 -2.25 6.63 2.07
C ALA A 84 -3.47 7.26 1.36
N SER A 85 -4.66 6.65 1.48
CA SER A 85 -5.89 7.18 0.88
C SER A 85 -6.53 8.33 1.67
N PHE A 86 -6.27 8.46 2.98
CA PHE A 86 -6.89 9.50 3.82
C PHE A 86 -6.00 10.10 4.90
N GLU A 87 -4.83 9.52 5.17
CA GLU A 87 -3.82 10.07 6.09
C GLU A 87 -2.67 10.70 5.31
N THR A 88 -1.91 11.56 5.98
CA THR A 88 -0.70 12.19 5.43
C THR A 88 0.49 11.98 6.36
N CYS A 89 1.70 11.85 5.82
CA CYS A 89 2.91 11.76 6.65
C CYS A 89 3.34 13.15 7.11
N CYS A 90 3.76 13.28 8.37
CA CYS A 90 4.37 14.52 8.85
C CYS A 90 5.70 14.78 8.14
N GLU A 91 6.47 13.71 7.91
CA GLU A 91 7.74 13.73 7.22
C GLU A 91 7.82 12.58 6.21
N GLY A 92 8.34 12.88 5.01
CA GLY A 92 8.51 11.89 3.96
C GLY A 92 7.21 11.58 3.22
N LYS A 93 7.07 10.33 2.75
CA LYS A 93 5.93 9.87 1.96
C LYS A 93 5.51 8.45 2.38
N PRO A 94 4.24 8.07 2.15
CA PRO A 94 3.83 6.68 2.26
C PRO A 94 4.69 5.81 1.34
N TYR A 95 5.22 4.73 1.89
CA TYR A 95 6.00 3.75 1.15
C TYR A 95 5.47 2.34 1.42
N HIS A 96 5.38 1.58 0.34
CA HIS A 96 5.03 0.16 0.33
C HIS A 96 6.09 -0.55 -0.51
N SER A 97 6.65 -1.65 -0.01
CA SER A 97 7.62 -2.46 -0.78
C SER A 97 6.89 -3.21 -1.90
N VAL A 98 7.43 -3.26 -3.11
CA VAL A 98 6.73 -3.82 -4.28
C VAL A 98 6.43 -5.32 -4.11
N LEU A 99 7.18 -6.02 -3.25
CA LEU A 99 7.10 -7.47 -3.05
C LEU A 99 6.46 -7.90 -1.73
N ILE A 100 6.26 -6.98 -0.78
CA ILE A 100 5.68 -7.29 0.53
C ILE A 100 4.34 -6.58 0.62
N GLY A 101 3.24 -7.32 0.40
CA GLY A 101 1.89 -6.83 0.64
C GLY A 101 1.74 -6.37 2.10
N GLY A 102 1.10 -5.22 2.33
CA GLY A 102 0.82 -4.74 3.67
C GLY A 102 0.39 -3.27 3.73
N GLN A 103 0.34 -2.74 4.95
CA GLN A 103 0.07 -1.33 5.15
C GLN A 103 1.33 -0.50 4.83
N SER A 104 1.13 0.65 4.19
CA SER A 104 2.24 1.57 3.91
C SER A 104 2.81 2.12 5.22
N LYS A 105 4.08 2.54 5.21
CA LYS A 105 4.70 3.27 6.32
C LYS A 105 5.16 4.65 5.88
N CYS A 106 5.15 5.60 6.81
CA CYS A 106 5.72 6.92 6.55
C CYS A 106 7.24 6.87 6.57
N LEU A 107 7.88 6.98 5.40
CA LEU A 107 9.34 6.91 5.27
C LEU A 107 9.94 8.13 4.58
N SER A 108 11.16 8.46 4.99
CA SER A 108 11.98 9.44 4.28
C SER A 108 12.53 8.88 2.97
N PHE A 109 12.95 9.77 2.06
CA PHE A 109 13.52 9.38 0.76
C PHE A 109 14.73 8.45 0.90
N SER A 110 15.64 8.75 1.84
CA SER A 110 16.83 7.94 2.06
C SER A 110 16.49 6.53 2.57
N GLN A 111 15.55 6.40 3.51
CA GLN A 111 15.09 5.09 3.99
C GLN A 111 14.44 4.29 2.88
N ARG A 112 13.57 4.92 2.09
CA ARG A 112 12.96 4.30 0.91
C ARG A 112 14.04 3.75 -0.03
N PHE A 113 15.01 4.59 -0.40
CA PHE A 113 16.10 4.19 -1.27
C PHE A 113 16.85 2.96 -0.74
N TRP A 114 17.21 2.94 0.55
CA TRP A 114 17.90 1.79 1.14
C TRP A 114 17.04 0.52 1.20
N LEU A 115 15.73 0.65 1.40
CA LEU A 115 14.80 -0.49 1.37
C LEU A 115 14.65 -1.03 -0.06
N ASP A 116 14.48 -0.15 -1.04
CA ASP A 116 14.42 -0.54 -2.46
C ASP A 116 15.71 -1.26 -2.88
N VAL A 117 16.88 -0.75 -2.49
CA VAL A 117 18.17 -1.42 -2.75
C VAL A 117 18.25 -2.79 -2.04
N LYS A 118 17.81 -2.87 -0.79
CA LYS A 118 17.91 -4.10 0.02
C LYS A 118 16.98 -5.20 -0.48
N TYR A 119 15.74 -4.85 -0.83
CA TYR A 119 14.69 -5.82 -1.16
C TYR A 119 14.55 -6.04 -2.67
N GLU A 120 15.04 -5.13 -3.50
CA GLU A 120 15.01 -5.25 -4.97
C GLU A 120 16.40 -5.10 -5.62
N PRO A 121 17.45 -5.78 -5.10
CA PRO A 121 18.82 -5.57 -5.58
C PRO A 121 18.96 -5.94 -7.07
N PHE A 122 18.17 -6.91 -7.55
CA PHE A 122 18.21 -7.36 -8.93
C PHE A 122 17.83 -6.25 -9.93
N TYR A 123 16.84 -5.40 -9.60
CA TYR A 123 16.43 -4.30 -10.46
C TYR A 123 17.59 -3.30 -10.65
N TRP A 124 18.26 -2.95 -9.55
CA TRP A 124 19.43 -2.07 -9.57
C TRP A 124 20.61 -2.65 -10.35
N PHE A 125 20.91 -3.94 -10.16
CA PHE A 125 21.97 -4.60 -10.93
C PHE A 125 21.66 -4.63 -12.43
N LEU A 126 20.41 -4.94 -12.80
CA LEU A 126 20.00 -4.97 -14.20
C LEU A 126 20.09 -3.57 -14.84
N GLU A 127 19.65 -2.53 -14.14
CA GLU A 127 19.76 -1.14 -14.60
C GLU A 127 21.22 -0.72 -14.82
N LEU A 128 22.12 -1.06 -13.89
CA LEU A 128 23.55 -0.80 -14.03
C LEU A 128 24.16 -1.52 -15.24
N ILE A 129 23.77 -2.78 -15.50
CA ILE A 129 24.22 -3.54 -16.67
C ILE A 129 23.73 -2.85 -17.96
N ILE A 130 22.47 -2.43 -18.02
CA ILE A 130 21.88 -1.75 -19.18
C ILE A 130 22.58 -0.40 -19.43
N VAL A 131 22.75 0.43 -18.40
CA VAL A 131 23.43 1.73 -18.52
C VAL A 131 24.88 1.54 -18.96
N SER A 132 25.61 0.59 -18.36
CA SER A 132 26.99 0.28 -18.74
C SER A 132 27.08 -0.17 -20.21
N TYR A 133 26.13 -0.99 -20.67
CA TYR A 133 26.06 -1.42 -22.06
C TYR A 133 25.77 -0.26 -23.02
N ILE A 134 24.86 0.65 -22.67
CA ILE A 134 24.55 1.85 -23.46
C ILE A 134 25.79 2.75 -23.55
N ILE A 135 26.45 3.02 -22.44
CA ILE A 135 27.68 3.82 -22.40
C ILE A 135 28.76 3.18 -23.28
N TYR A 136 29.00 1.87 -23.15
CA TYR A 136 29.94 1.14 -24.00
C TYR A 136 29.62 1.28 -25.51
N LYS A 137 28.34 1.16 -25.88
CA LYS A 137 27.87 1.35 -27.26
C LYS A 137 28.11 2.77 -27.78
N ILE A 138 27.87 3.78 -26.94
CA ILE A 138 28.13 5.18 -27.29
C ILE A 138 29.64 5.37 -27.52
N PHE A 139 30.48 4.99 -26.55
CA PHE A 139 31.94 5.13 -26.68
C PHE A 139 32.52 4.41 -27.89
N ARG A 140 32.06 3.19 -28.20
CA ARG A 140 32.48 2.43 -29.39
C ARG A 140 32.12 3.11 -30.71
N LYS A 141 31.14 4.01 -30.73
CA LYS A 141 30.74 4.76 -31.94
C LYS A 141 31.64 5.98 -32.19
N TYR A 142 32.32 6.48 -31.14
CA TYR A 142 33.16 7.68 -31.19
C TYR A 142 34.68 7.37 -31.15
N LEU A 143 35.04 6.09 -31.05
CA LEU A 143 36.39 5.54 -31.23
C LEU A 143 36.47 4.85 -32.59
#